data_AF-A0A7X8EU33-F1
#
_entry.id   AF-A0A7X8EU33-F1
#
_cell.length_a   1.000
_cell.length_b   1.000
_cell.length_c   1.000
_cell.angle_alpha   90.00
_cell.angle_beta   90.00
_cell.angle_gamma   90.00
#
_symmetry.space_group_name_H-M   'P 1'
#
loop_
_entity.id
_entity.type
_entity.pdbx_description
1 polymer ?
#
loop_
_entity_poly.entity_id
_entity_poly.type
_entity_poly.pdbx_seq_one_letter_code
_entity_poly.pdbx_strand_id
1 'polypeptide(L)'
;MATTIQFKRGNSTGFGSVSLSAGEPAFVLDTQKLYVGDGTDKVLINPIDKPAGLDTANKFTKVQVNEYGQVVLLENLVAADIPDISYTQVTGLGTAATADIGTSEGEVPSLDVNGKLPVSTIPAVAITDVYVVADEAEMVTLPAEPGDIAILTDSSKTYILKQSPASTLANWVELLVPPDSVLSVNSKTGIVVLGAEDIDMTGYSLPVSYSPVVATDTIAEAVGKLERNFDSYAPLESPALTGTPTAPTVTPSTDSTTKIATTAFVQSVVATIDGGTF
;
A
#
# COMPACT_ATOMS: atom_id res chain seq x y z
N MET A 1 76.26 35.86 55.59
CA MET A 1 75.12 36.71 56.02
C MET A 1 74.27 36.98 54.81
N ALA A 2 72.95 36.74 54.86
CA ALA A 2 72.06 37.12 53.78
C ALA A 2 71.77 38.63 53.91
N THR A 3 72.08 39.41 52.89
CA THR A 3 71.71 40.83 52.83
C THR A 3 70.24 40.92 52.45
N THR A 4 69.40 41.45 53.34
CA THR A 4 68.00 41.73 53.03
C THR A 4 67.92 43.05 52.27
N ILE A 5 67.42 43.02 51.05
CA ILE A 5 67.09 44.23 50.28
C ILE A 5 65.64 44.61 50.61
N GLN A 6 65.42 45.86 51.03
CA GLN A 6 64.09 46.41 51.26
C GLN A 6 63.80 47.48 50.22
N PHE A 7 62.65 47.37 49.56
CA PHE A 7 62.12 48.42 48.70
C PHE A 7 61.30 49.42 49.50
N LYS A 8 61.14 50.63 48.95
CA LYS A 8 60.19 51.60 49.46
C LYS A 8 58.80 50.99 49.41
N ARG A 9 58.04 51.02 50.51
CA ARG A 9 56.75 50.32 50.60
C ARG A 9 55.77 51.01 51.54
N GLY A 10 54.48 50.84 51.30
CA GLY A 10 53.39 51.40 52.11
C GLY A 10 52.02 51.04 51.54
N ASN A 11 50.95 51.50 52.19
CA ASN A 11 49.59 51.37 51.64
C ASN A 11 49.34 52.43 50.56
N SER A 12 48.36 52.20 49.69
CA SER A 12 47.96 53.10 48.61
C SER A 12 47.62 54.52 49.12
N THR A 13 47.04 54.60 50.33
CA THR A 13 46.76 55.86 51.02
C THR A 13 48.08 56.57 51.35
N GLY A 14 48.39 57.64 50.61
CA GLY A 14 49.63 58.43 50.74
C GLY A 14 50.75 58.02 49.78
N PHE A 15 50.60 56.96 48.98
CA PHE A 15 51.60 56.58 47.97
C PHE A 15 51.73 57.63 46.85
N GLY A 16 50.66 58.36 46.55
CA GLY A 16 50.65 59.42 45.52
C GLY A 16 51.69 60.51 45.75
N SER A 17 51.98 60.86 47.02
CA SER A 17 52.97 61.89 47.39
C SER A 17 54.43 61.39 47.47
N VAL A 18 54.67 60.09 47.29
CA VAL A 18 56.03 59.53 47.31
C VAL A 18 56.75 59.93 46.02
N SER A 19 57.99 60.41 46.04
CA SER A 19 58.82 60.55 44.84
C SER A 19 59.79 59.37 44.72
N LEU A 20 60.06 58.92 43.49
CA LEU A 20 61.01 57.86 43.16
C LEU A 20 62.05 58.40 42.18
N SER A 21 63.32 58.14 42.44
CA SER A 21 64.40 58.42 41.50
C SER A 21 64.32 57.46 40.31
N ALA A 22 64.96 57.80 39.18
CA ALA A 22 65.07 56.89 38.04
C ALA A 22 65.64 55.53 38.49
N GLY A 23 64.91 54.45 38.22
CA GLY A 23 65.25 53.07 38.60
C GLY A 23 64.92 52.68 40.05
N GLU A 24 64.41 53.58 40.90
CA GLU A 24 64.04 53.27 42.29
C GLU A 24 62.70 52.51 42.33
N PRO A 25 62.65 51.26 42.87
CA PRO A 25 61.42 50.50 42.97
C PRO A 25 60.64 50.82 44.25
N ALA A 26 59.30 50.76 44.15
CA ALA A 26 58.42 50.82 45.30
C ALA A 26 57.23 49.86 45.19
N PHE A 27 56.81 49.31 46.33
CA PHE A 27 55.73 48.32 46.40
C PHE A 27 54.56 48.81 47.27
N VAL A 28 53.37 48.83 46.70
CA VAL A 28 52.13 49.23 47.37
C VAL A 28 51.44 47.98 47.91
N LEU A 29 51.33 47.88 49.23
CA LEU A 29 51.04 46.61 49.92
C LEU A 29 49.59 46.13 49.77
N ASP A 30 48.64 47.05 49.83
CA ASP A 30 47.19 46.77 49.79
C ASP A 30 46.69 46.48 48.37
N THR A 31 47.25 47.13 47.36
CA THR A 31 46.93 46.89 45.94
C THR A 31 47.89 45.91 45.27
N GLN A 32 48.94 45.49 45.96
CA GLN A 32 50.01 44.60 45.47
C GLN A 32 50.68 45.11 44.18
N LYS A 33 50.80 46.44 44.05
CA LYS A 33 51.35 47.09 42.85
C LYS A 33 52.84 47.41 43.00
N LEU A 34 53.62 47.11 41.97
CA LEU A 34 55.03 47.44 41.84
C LEU A 34 55.20 48.64 40.92
N TYR A 35 55.86 49.68 41.41
CA TYR A 35 56.22 50.87 40.65
C TYR A 35 57.74 51.01 40.55
N VAL A 36 58.22 51.61 39.47
CA VAL A 36 59.63 52.00 39.29
C VAL A 36 59.69 53.45 38.84
N GLY A 37 60.54 54.27 39.45
CA GLY A 37 60.72 55.65 39.00
C GLY A 37 61.38 55.72 37.61
N ASP A 38 60.93 56.61 36.75
CA ASP A 38 61.56 56.86 35.43
C ASP A 38 62.44 58.13 35.41
N GLY A 39 62.53 58.83 36.54
CA GLY A 39 63.26 60.09 36.70
C GLY A 39 62.38 61.34 36.59
N THR A 40 61.14 61.20 36.13
CA THR A 40 60.12 62.26 36.08
C THR A 40 58.93 61.92 36.98
N ASP A 41 58.44 60.68 36.93
CA ASP A 41 57.36 60.14 37.75
C ASP A 41 57.59 58.63 38.00
N LYS A 42 56.51 57.85 38.15
CA LYS A 42 56.53 56.41 38.43
C LYS A 42 55.82 55.63 37.34
N VAL A 43 56.42 54.52 36.93
CA VAL A 43 55.85 53.56 36.01
C VAL A 43 55.30 52.38 36.78
N LEU A 44 54.03 52.02 36.53
CA LEU A 44 53.40 50.84 37.08
C LEU A 44 53.80 49.60 36.27
N ILE A 45 54.37 48.60 36.94
CA ILE A 45 54.89 47.39 36.29
C ILE A 45 53.82 46.30 36.14
N ASN A 46 52.88 46.20 37.10
CA ASN A 46 51.78 45.24 37.09
C ASN A 46 50.42 45.95 37.11
N PRO A 47 50.01 46.58 36.00
CA PRO A 47 48.84 47.45 35.95
C PRO A 47 47.53 46.74 36.29
N ILE A 48 47.40 45.45 36.00
CA ILE A 48 46.14 44.72 36.18
C ILE A 48 45.94 44.22 37.60
N ASP A 49 44.74 44.42 38.13
CA ASP A 49 44.21 43.68 39.27
C ASP A 49 43.62 42.36 38.81
N LYS A 50 43.83 41.28 39.58
CA LYS A 50 43.18 40.00 39.31
C LYS A 50 41.65 40.21 39.27
N PRO A 51 40.99 40.04 38.11
CA PRO A 51 39.54 40.22 38.05
C PRO A 51 38.83 39.09 38.81
N ALA A 52 37.72 39.41 39.45
CA ALA A 52 36.94 38.43 40.20
C ALA A 52 36.43 37.31 39.28
N GLY A 53 36.60 36.04 39.68
CA GLY A 53 36.03 34.88 38.98
C GLY A 53 36.83 34.34 37.79
N LEU A 54 38.02 34.88 37.49
CA LEU A 54 38.98 34.36 36.49
C LEU A 54 39.95 33.29 37.05
N ASP A 55 39.73 32.81 38.27
CA ASP A 55 40.57 31.81 38.97
C ASP A 55 40.06 30.37 38.92
N THR A 56 39.00 30.14 38.15
CA THR A 56 38.43 28.81 37.93
C THR A 56 38.97 28.25 36.61
N ALA A 57 39.44 27.00 36.63
CA ALA A 57 39.92 26.30 35.44
C ALA A 57 38.86 26.29 34.33
N ASN A 58 39.31 26.26 33.07
CA ASN A 58 38.48 26.21 31.85
C ASN A 58 37.67 27.48 31.52
N LYS A 59 38.08 28.65 32.01
CA LYS A 59 37.55 29.94 31.53
C LYS A 59 38.51 30.57 30.52
N PHE A 60 37.98 30.93 29.34
CA PHE A 60 38.72 31.68 28.33
C PHE A 60 38.59 33.18 28.60
N THR A 61 39.73 33.89 28.56
CA THR A 61 39.79 35.33 28.86
C THR A 61 40.20 36.11 27.63
N LYS A 62 39.53 37.23 27.41
CA LYS A 62 40.00 38.29 26.51
C LYS A 62 41.20 38.97 27.17
N VAL A 63 42.30 39.03 26.43
CA VAL A 63 43.57 39.64 26.87
C VAL A 63 43.84 40.82 25.95
N GLN A 64 44.03 42.01 26.52
CA GLN A 64 44.60 43.14 25.76
C GLN A 64 45.97 43.47 26.32
N VAL A 65 46.92 43.73 25.42
CA VAL A 65 48.28 44.16 25.76
C VAL A 65 48.52 45.58 25.28
N ASN A 66 49.38 46.31 25.96
CA ASN A 66 49.87 47.61 25.49
C ASN A 66 51.00 47.45 24.45
N GLU A 67 51.55 48.57 23.98
CA GLU A 67 52.67 48.62 23.04
C GLU A 67 53.95 47.93 23.54
N TYR A 68 54.07 47.72 24.85
CA TYR A 68 55.19 47.05 25.51
C TYR A 68 54.91 45.57 25.79
N GLY A 69 53.77 45.03 25.34
CA GLY A 69 53.38 43.64 25.55
C GLY A 69 52.90 43.31 26.98
N GLN A 70 52.73 44.32 27.84
CA GLN A 70 52.15 44.12 29.17
C GLN A 70 50.65 43.95 29.02
N VAL A 71 50.07 42.97 29.72
CA VAL A 71 48.62 42.84 29.78
C VAL A 71 48.06 44.06 30.50
N VAL A 72 47.05 44.70 29.92
CA VAL A 72 46.34 45.86 30.49
C VAL A 72 44.87 45.61 30.78
N LEU A 73 44.28 44.56 30.21
CA LEU A 73 42.89 44.18 30.45
C LEU A 73 42.72 42.66 30.38
N LEU A 74 41.92 42.15 31.32
CA LEU A 74 41.50 40.75 31.42
C LEU A 74 40.00 40.72 31.67
N GLU A 75 39.25 40.18 30.72
CA GLU A 75 37.79 40.06 30.79
C GLU A 75 37.37 38.65 30.35
N ASN A 76 36.14 38.24 30.68
CA ASN A 76 35.58 37.02 30.11
C ASN A 76 35.28 37.23 28.62
N LEU A 77 35.52 36.21 27.81
CA LEU A 77 35.08 36.22 26.43
C LEU A 77 33.54 36.31 26.37
N VAL A 78 33.01 37.23 25.58
CA VAL A 78 31.56 37.29 25.29
C VAL A 78 31.29 36.80 23.86
N ALA A 79 30.02 36.49 23.56
CA ALA A 79 29.64 36.02 22.21
C ALA A 79 30.08 36.99 21.09
N ALA A 80 30.04 38.30 21.34
CA ALA A 80 30.47 39.32 20.38
C ALA A 80 31.99 39.35 20.10
N ASP A 81 32.81 38.74 20.96
CA ASP A 81 34.25 38.60 20.71
C ASP A 81 34.57 37.41 19.78
N ILE A 82 33.60 36.52 19.54
CA ILE A 82 33.73 35.39 18.63
C ILE A 82 33.32 35.89 17.24
N PRO A 83 34.24 35.92 16.25
CA PRO A 83 33.90 36.36 14.91
C PRO A 83 32.88 35.42 14.28
N ASP A 84 32.07 35.92 13.34
CA ASP A 84 31.25 35.07 12.49
C ASP A 84 32.15 34.14 11.68
N ILE A 85 32.04 32.84 11.94
CA ILE A 85 32.80 31.80 11.22
C ILE A 85 31.89 31.27 10.11
N SER A 86 32.25 31.54 8.85
CA SER A 86 31.54 30.95 7.71
C SER A 86 31.76 29.45 7.66
N TYR A 87 30.77 28.69 7.15
CA TYR A 87 30.90 27.26 6.86
C TYR A 87 32.12 26.94 5.96
N THR A 88 32.55 27.89 5.13
CA THR A 88 33.75 27.76 4.28
C THR A 88 35.07 27.69 5.07
N GLN A 89 35.07 28.17 6.31
CA GLN A 89 36.23 28.22 7.19
C GLN A 89 36.33 26.97 8.10
N VAL A 90 35.35 26.07 8.04
CA VAL A 90 35.26 24.86 8.87
C VAL A 90 35.40 23.63 7.98
N THR A 91 36.45 22.83 8.20
CA THR A 91 36.66 21.57 7.45
C THR A 91 35.85 20.43 8.07
N GLY A 92 35.36 19.50 7.23
CA GLY A 92 34.66 18.29 7.69
C GLY A 92 33.16 18.44 7.91
N LEU A 93 32.56 19.58 7.58
CA LEU A 93 31.10 19.71 7.52
C LEU A 93 30.54 18.86 6.37
N GLY A 94 29.45 18.13 6.64
CA GLY A 94 28.69 17.43 5.61
C GLY A 94 27.82 18.40 4.79
N THR A 95 27.39 17.99 3.60
CA THR A 95 26.56 18.82 2.71
C THR A 95 25.23 19.26 3.32
N ALA A 96 24.64 18.46 4.22
CA ALA A 96 23.44 18.87 4.97
C ALA A 96 23.72 20.01 5.96
N ALA A 97 24.94 20.08 6.52
CA ALA A 97 25.34 21.14 7.44
C ALA A 97 25.67 22.47 6.73
N THR A 98 25.73 22.46 5.39
CA THR A 98 25.92 23.67 4.57
C THR A 98 24.60 24.22 4.00
N ALA A 99 23.48 23.52 4.22
CA ALA A 99 22.16 23.96 3.79
C ALA A 99 21.38 24.52 4.99
N ASP A 100 20.58 25.55 4.74
CA ASP A 100 19.69 26.09 5.76
C ASP A 100 18.53 25.12 6.03
N ILE A 101 18.01 25.15 7.26
CA ILE A 101 16.79 24.44 7.61
C ILE A 101 15.57 25.25 7.18
N GLY A 102 14.58 24.60 6.58
CA GLY A 102 13.34 25.30 6.19
C GLY A 102 12.52 24.55 5.15
N THR A 103 11.72 25.32 4.40
CA THR A 103 10.74 24.80 3.41
C THR A 103 10.92 25.39 2.01
N SER A 104 11.93 26.24 1.80
CA SER A 104 12.26 26.82 0.50
C SER A 104 12.99 25.80 -0.37
N GLU A 105 13.05 26.07 -1.68
CA GLU A 105 13.83 25.27 -2.61
C GLU A 105 15.32 25.24 -2.19
N GLY A 106 15.88 24.05 -2.03
CA GLY A 106 17.27 23.84 -1.62
C GLY A 106 17.52 23.78 -0.11
N GLU A 107 16.51 24.07 0.73
CA GLU A 107 16.60 23.93 2.19
C GLU A 107 16.33 22.49 2.64
N VAL A 108 16.85 22.12 3.82
CA VAL A 108 16.61 20.82 4.45
C VAL A 108 15.39 20.91 5.37
N PRO A 109 14.34 20.08 5.17
CA PRO A 109 13.19 20.07 6.06
C PRO A 109 13.56 19.62 7.49
N SER A 110 13.01 20.31 8.48
CA SER A 110 13.13 19.91 9.89
C SER A 110 12.20 18.73 10.21
N LEU A 111 12.63 17.83 11.10
CA LEU A 111 11.82 16.73 11.61
C LEU A 111 10.87 17.21 12.73
N ASP A 112 9.72 16.56 12.85
CA ASP A 112 8.79 16.73 13.96
C ASP A 112 9.32 16.09 15.26
N VAL A 113 8.56 16.25 16.36
CA VAL A 113 8.90 15.71 17.70
C VAL A 113 9.09 14.18 17.71
N ASN A 114 8.60 13.46 16.71
CA ASN A 114 8.70 12.02 16.57
C ASN A 114 9.81 11.61 15.59
N GLY A 115 10.61 12.56 15.08
CA GLY A 115 11.68 12.29 14.12
C GLY A 115 11.16 12.01 12.71
N LYS A 116 9.98 12.48 12.34
CA LYS A 116 9.40 12.32 10.99
C LYS A 116 9.36 13.66 10.25
N LEU A 117 9.29 13.62 8.92
CA LEU A 117 9.00 14.84 8.15
C LEU A 117 7.57 15.32 8.48
N PRO A 118 7.38 16.61 8.84
CA PRO A 118 6.05 17.17 9.06
C PRO A 118 5.20 17.02 7.80
N VAL A 119 3.96 16.57 7.97
CA VAL A 119 3.01 16.37 6.85
C VAL A 119 2.80 17.63 6.00
N SER A 120 3.02 18.81 6.56
CA SER A 120 2.98 20.10 5.85
C SER A 120 4.13 20.30 4.85
N THR A 121 5.23 19.56 4.99
CA THR A 121 6.41 19.61 4.10
C THR A 121 6.40 18.52 3.03
N ILE A 122 5.55 17.51 3.21
CA ILE A 122 5.29 16.49 2.22
C ILE A 122 4.19 17.07 1.31
N PRO A 123 4.41 17.23 -0.01
CA PRO A 123 3.31 17.55 -0.92
C PRO A 123 2.19 16.55 -0.69
N ALA A 124 0.93 16.95 -0.74
CA ALA A 124 -0.20 16.03 -0.65
C ALA A 124 -0.09 14.98 -1.77
N VAL A 125 0.60 13.89 -1.49
CA VAL A 125 0.48 12.64 -2.24
C VAL A 125 -0.86 12.13 -1.78
N ALA A 126 -1.87 12.19 -2.65
CA ALA A 126 -3.19 11.65 -2.37
C ALA A 126 -3.01 10.21 -1.87
N ILE A 127 -3.16 10.00 -0.57
CA ILE A 127 -3.40 8.67 -0.04
C ILE A 127 -4.84 8.42 -0.43
N THR A 128 -5.04 7.57 -1.44
CA THR A 128 -6.37 7.18 -1.90
C THR A 128 -7.18 6.62 -0.73
N ASP A 129 -8.21 7.35 -0.30
CA ASP A 129 -9.22 6.84 0.61
C ASP A 129 -10.26 6.04 -0.18
N VAL A 130 -10.84 5.04 0.49
CA VAL A 130 -11.89 4.19 -0.09
C VAL A 130 -13.19 4.41 0.67
N TYR A 131 -14.17 5.00 0.00
CA TYR A 131 -15.52 5.25 0.51
C TYR A 131 -16.47 4.16 0.00
N VAL A 132 -17.29 3.61 0.89
CA VAL A 132 -18.39 2.70 0.53
C VAL A 132 -19.69 3.46 0.72
N VAL A 133 -20.45 3.62 -0.36
CA VAL A 133 -21.69 4.41 -0.40
C VAL A 133 -22.85 3.58 -0.98
N ALA A 134 -24.07 4.00 -0.70
CA ALA A 134 -25.26 3.34 -1.23
C ALA A 134 -25.38 3.56 -2.75
N ASP A 135 -25.23 4.81 -3.20
CA ASP A 135 -25.58 5.23 -4.57
C ASP A 135 -24.73 6.43 -5.06
N GLU A 136 -24.98 6.85 -6.31
CA GLU A 136 -24.29 8.01 -6.92
C GLU A 136 -24.60 9.35 -6.23
N ALA A 137 -25.76 9.48 -5.56
CA ALA A 137 -26.13 10.71 -4.86
C ALA A 137 -25.29 10.88 -3.59
N GLU A 138 -25.02 9.80 -2.86
CA GLU A 138 -24.07 9.81 -1.75
C GLU A 138 -22.64 10.02 -2.23
N MET A 139 -22.23 9.38 -3.33
CA MET A 139 -20.88 9.52 -3.91
C MET A 139 -20.48 10.98 -4.19
N VAL A 140 -21.37 11.77 -4.80
CA VAL A 140 -21.07 13.17 -5.13
C VAL A 140 -21.07 14.11 -3.91
N THR A 141 -21.45 13.63 -2.73
CA THR A 141 -21.38 14.41 -1.48
C THR A 141 -20.12 14.13 -0.67
N LEU A 142 -19.30 13.15 -1.09
CA LEU A 142 -18.10 12.75 -0.38
C LEU A 142 -17.08 13.90 -0.29
N PRO A 143 -16.37 14.04 0.84
CA PRO A 143 -15.23 14.93 0.97
C PRO A 143 -13.98 14.33 0.30
N ALA A 144 -14.13 13.87 -0.95
CA ALA A 144 -13.12 13.13 -1.70
C ALA A 144 -12.16 14.06 -2.48
N GLU A 145 -10.91 13.65 -2.57
CA GLU A 145 -9.83 14.28 -3.32
C GLU A 145 -9.47 13.47 -4.58
N PRO A 146 -8.85 14.08 -5.62
CA PRO A 146 -8.46 13.34 -6.81
C PRO A 146 -7.52 12.19 -6.46
N GLY A 147 -7.93 10.96 -6.82
CA GLY A 147 -7.27 9.72 -6.43
C GLY A 147 -8.11 8.84 -5.51
N ASP A 148 -9.13 9.38 -4.83
CA ASP A 148 -10.02 8.62 -3.95
C ASP A 148 -10.98 7.71 -4.71
N ILE A 149 -11.38 6.61 -4.06
CA ILE A 149 -12.25 5.58 -4.62
C ILE A 149 -13.61 5.59 -3.92
N ALA A 150 -14.68 5.52 -4.70
CA ALA A 150 -16.04 5.26 -4.22
C ALA A 150 -16.55 3.90 -4.72
N ILE A 151 -17.02 3.06 -3.80
CA ILE A 151 -17.66 1.77 -4.08
C ILE A 151 -19.16 1.94 -3.88
N LEU A 152 -19.93 1.78 -4.95
CA LEU A 152 -21.39 1.90 -4.96
C LEU A 152 -22.02 0.53 -4.82
N THR A 153 -22.75 0.34 -3.73
CA THR A 153 -23.33 -0.96 -3.37
C THR A 153 -24.64 -1.26 -4.10
N ASP A 154 -25.37 -0.25 -4.59
CA ASP A 154 -26.60 -0.39 -5.38
C ASP A 154 -26.35 -1.00 -6.77
N SER A 155 -25.24 -0.62 -7.39
CA SER A 155 -24.90 -0.90 -8.78
C SER A 155 -23.68 -1.81 -8.92
N SER A 156 -23.03 -2.17 -7.81
CA SER A 156 -21.79 -2.96 -7.78
C SER A 156 -20.68 -2.36 -8.64
N LYS A 157 -20.62 -1.02 -8.68
CA LYS A 157 -19.64 -0.25 -9.44
C LYS A 157 -18.60 0.39 -8.52
N THR A 158 -17.40 0.56 -9.06
CA THR A 158 -16.31 1.26 -8.39
C THR A 158 -15.92 2.45 -9.25
N TYR A 159 -15.79 3.63 -8.64
CA TYR A 159 -15.36 4.85 -9.30
C TYR A 159 -14.11 5.41 -8.63
N ILE A 160 -13.25 6.07 -9.40
CA ILE A 160 -12.12 6.86 -8.88
C ILE A 160 -12.31 8.33 -9.24
N LEU A 161 -12.10 9.24 -8.29
CA LEU A 161 -12.19 10.67 -8.54
C LEU A 161 -10.96 11.13 -9.32
N LYS A 162 -11.14 11.57 -10.57
CA LYS A 162 -10.03 12.04 -11.42
C LYS A 162 -9.70 13.52 -11.19
N GLN A 163 -10.68 14.31 -10.77
CA GLN A 163 -10.57 15.76 -10.70
C GLN A 163 -11.50 16.35 -9.64
N SER A 164 -11.10 17.42 -8.95
CA SER A 164 -12.00 18.14 -8.04
C SER A 164 -12.95 19.08 -8.81
N PRO A 165 -14.17 19.33 -8.30
CA PRO A 165 -14.72 18.81 -7.06
C PRO A 165 -15.38 17.43 -7.20
N ALA A 166 -15.48 16.69 -6.09
CA ALA A 166 -16.22 15.42 -5.98
C ALA A 166 -17.73 15.57 -6.28
N SER A 167 -18.27 16.78 -6.12
CA SER A 167 -19.67 17.12 -6.40
C SER A 167 -20.08 17.08 -7.87
N THR A 168 -19.12 16.92 -8.77
CA THR A 168 -19.37 16.82 -10.22
C THR A 168 -19.23 15.37 -10.66
N LEU A 169 -20.34 14.72 -11.04
CA LEU A 169 -20.34 13.32 -11.48
C LEU A 169 -19.34 13.03 -12.61
N ALA A 170 -19.20 13.95 -13.57
CA ALA A 170 -18.27 13.80 -14.70
C ALA A 170 -16.77 13.75 -14.30
N ASN A 171 -16.44 14.11 -13.06
CA ASN A 171 -15.09 14.00 -12.53
C ASN A 171 -14.77 12.59 -12.01
N TRP A 172 -15.78 11.75 -11.80
CA TRP A 172 -15.64 10.36 -11.41
C TRP A 172 -15.48 9.48 -12.64
N VAL A 173 -14.51 8.57 -12.59
CA VAL A 173 -14.25 7.60 -13.65
C VAL A 173 -14.59 6.21 -13.15
N GLU A 174 -15.50 5.52 -13.83
CA GLU A 174 -15.84 4.12 -13.53
C GLU A 174 -14.62 3.22 -13.79
N LEU A 175 -14.27 2.39 -12.81
CA LEU A 175 -13.25 1.38 -12.93
C LEU A 175 -13.88 0.14 -13.56
N LEU A 176 -13.65 -0.03 -14.87
CA LEU A 176 -14.24 -1.12 -15.64
C LEU A 176 -13.79 -2.48 -15.12
N VAL A 177 -14.75 -3.33 -14.77
CA VAL A 177 -14.54 -4.77 -14.55
C VAL A 177 -14.77 -5.51 -15.87
N PRO A 178 -14.08 -6.65 -16.11
CA PRO A 178 -14.36 -7.49 -17.27
C PRO A 178 -15.86 -7.83 -17.33
N PRO A 179 -16.52 -7.75 -18.50
CA PRO A 179 -17.92 -8.13 -18.61
C PRO A 179 -18.02 -9.64 -18.36
N ASP A 180 -18.65 -10.01 -17.25
CA ASP A 180 -19.01 -11.40 -16.98
C ASP A 180 -19.95 -11.88 -18.10
N SER A 181 -19.47 -12.78 -18.96
CA SER A 181 -20.22 -13.23 -20.14
C SER A 181 -21.39 -14.15 -19.80
N VAL A 182 -21.43 -14.69 -18.58
CA VAL A 182 -22.51 -15.55 -18.09
C VAL A 182 -22.93 -15.07 -16.70
N LEU A 183 -24.02 -14.31 -16.66
CA LEU A 183 -24.60 -13.80 -15.41
C LEU A 183 -25.56 -14.79 -14.74
N SER A 184 -26.17 -15.69 -15.53
CA SER A 184 -27.10 -16.72 -15.04
C SER A 184 -27.22 -17.88 -16.03
N VAL A 185 -27.70 -19.02 -15.55
CA VAL A 185 -28.14 -20.15 -16.39
C VAL A 185 -29.58 -20.49 -15.99
N ASN A 186 -30.51 -20.38 -16.92
CA ASN A 186 -31.94 -20.56 -16.67
C ASN A 186 -32.47 -19.77 -15.44
N SER A 187 -32.11 -18.48 -15.35
CA SER A 187 -32.45 -17.60 -14.22
C SER A 187 -31.83 -17.97 -12.86
N LYS A 188 -30.97 -18.99 -12.78
CA LYS A 188 -30.21 -19.34 -11.58
C LYS A 188 -28.86 -18.64 -11.57
N THR A 189 -28.47 -18.11 -10.41
CA THR A 189 -27.19 -17.44 -10.16
C THR A 189 -26.43 -18.14 -9.02
N GLY A 190 -25.11 -17.93 -8.91
CA GLY A 190 -24.28 -18.57 -7.89
C GLY A 190 -23.98 -20.05 -8.18
N ILE A 191 -24.19 -20.94 -7.20
CA ILE A 191 -24.04 -22.40 -7.41
C ILE A 191 -25.22 -22.88 -8.25
N VAL A 192 -25.00 -23.11 -9.54
CA VAL A 192 -26.03 -23.56 -10.48
C VAL A 192 -26.25 -25.06 -10.33
N VAL A 193 -27.40 -25.44 -9.78
CA VAL A 193 -27.91 -26.82 -9.79
C VAL A 193 -29.14 -26.88 -10.69
N LEU A 194 -29.07 -27.66 -11.77
CA LEU A 194 -30.17 -27.84 -12.72
C LEU A 194 -31.07 -29.00 -12.28
N GLY A 195 -32.37 -28.77 -12.28
CA GLY A 195 -33.46 -29.73 -12.09
C GLY A 195 -34.18 -30.03 -13.41
N ALA A 196 -35.15 -30.94 -13.37
CA ALA A 196 -35.89 -31.36 -14.56
C ALA A 196 -36.67 -30.19 -15.20
N GLU A 197 -37.16 -29.26 -14.38
CA GLU A 197 -37.85 -28.05 -14.81
C GLU A 197 -36.96 -27.05 -15.57
N ASP A 198 -35.63 -27.12 -15.40
CA ASP A 198 -34.70 -26.29 -16.17
C ASP A 198 -34.34 -26.89 -17.53
N ILE A 199 -34.70 -28.16 -17.74
CA ILE A 199 -34.49 -28.90 -18.98
C ILE A 199 -35.83 -28.94 -19.70
N ASP A 200 -36.23 -27.81 -20.25
CA ASP A 200 -37.43 -27.71 -21.06
C ASP A 200 -37.22 -28.45 -22.40
N MET A 201 -38.04 -29.47 -22.66
CA MET A 201 -38.11 -30.13 -23.96
C MET A 201 -39.14 -29.44 -24.87
N THR A 202 -39.18 -28.11 -24.88
CA THR A 202 -40.04 -27.34 -25.79
C THR A 202 -39.83 -27.84 -27.23
N GLY A 203 -40.94 -28.18 -27.89
CA GLY A 203 -40.93 -28.80 -29.22
C GLY A 203 -41.00 -30.33 -29.21
N TYR A 204 -40.98 -30.97 -28.04
CA TYR A 204 -41.28 -32.40 -27.95
C TYR A 204 -42.70 -32.65 -28.42
N SER A 205 -42.84 -33.58 -29.36
CA SER A 205 -44.12 -34.08 -29.81
C SER A 205 -44.00 -35.57 -30.11
N LEU A 206 -45.00 -36.34 -29.71
CA LEU A 206 -45.08 -37.75 -30.04
C LEU A 206 -45.66 -37.88 -31.46
N PRO A 207 -44.89 -38.36 -32.46
CA PRO A 207 -45.38 -38.48 -33.81
C PRO A 207 -46.49 -39.54 -33.89
N VAL A 208 -47.49 -39.27 -34.74
CA VAL A 208 -48.66 -40.15 -34.96
C VAL A 208 -48.33 -41.44 -35.71
N SER A 209 -47.13 -41.52 -36.29
CA SER A 209 -46.63 -42.67 -37.03
C SER A 209 -45.12 -42.82 -36.87
N TYR A 210 -44.62 -44.04 -37.07
CA TYR A 210 -43.18 -44.32 -37.04
C TYR A 210 -42.46 -43.51 -38.13
N SER A 211 -41.37 -42.85 -37.73
CA SER A 211 -40.44 -42.16 -38.61
C SER A 211 -39.03 -42.30 -38.05
N PRO A 212 -38.01 -42.67 -38.85
CA PRO A 212 -36.66 -42.83 -38.37
C PRO A 212 -36.04 -41.49 -37.95
N VAL A 213 -35.10 -41.55 -37.01
CA VAL A 213 -34.28 -40.39 -36.64
C VAL A 213 -33.33 -40.08 -37.80
N VAL A 214 -33.29 -38.81 -38.21
CA VAL A 214 -32.42 -38.29 -39.27
C VAL A 214 -31.55 -37.15 -38.71
N ALA A 215 -30.44 -36.87 -39.39
CA ALA A 215 -29.45 -35.89 -38.91
C ALA A 215 -29.99 -34.44 -38.78
N THR A 216 -31.16 -34.15 -39.36
CA THR A 216 -31.82 -32.85 -39.29
C THR A 216 -32.83 -32.74 -38.14
N ASP A 217 -33.12 -33.84 -37.44
CA ASP A 217 -34.06 -33.79 -36.32
C ASP A 217 -33.44 -33.01 -35.15
N THR A 218 -34.25 -32.16 -34.55
CA THR A 218 -33.94 -31.62 -33.22
C THR A 218 -33.93 -32.75 -32.18
N ILE A 219 -33.29 -32.51 -31.04
CA ILE A 219 -33.25 -33.48 -29.94
C ILE A 219 -34.67 -33.87 -29.51
N ALA A 220 -35.58 -32.91 -29.43
CA ALA A 220 -36.97 -33.14 -29.02
C ALA A 220 -37.73 -34.02 -30.03
N GLU A 221 -37.55 -33.79 -31.33
CA GLU A 221 -38.13 -34.63 -32.39
C GLU A 221 -37.53 -36.04 -32.40
N ALA A 222 -36.21 -36.16 -32.23
CA ALA A 222 -35.53 -37.45 -32.17
C ALA A 222 -36.03 -38.30 -30.98
N VAL A 223 -36.21 -37.68 -29.80
CA VAL A 223 -36.78 -38.36 -28.63
C VAL A 223 -38.22 -38.81 -28.90
N GLY A 224 -39.07 -37.95 -29.45
CA GLY A 224 -40.44 -38.33 -29.82
C GLY A 224 -40.49 -39.49 -30.83
N LYS A 225 -39.62 -39.51 -31.84
CA LYS A 225 -39.51 -40.60 -32.81
C LYS A 225 -39.07 -41.93 -32.18
N LEU A 226 -38.11 -41.88 -31.25
CA LEU A 226 -37.67 -43.07 -30.52
C LEU A 226 -38.80 -43.64 -29.65
N GLU A 227 -39.53 -42.79 -28.93
CA GLU A 227 -40.69 -43.21 -28.14
C GLU A 227 -41.77 -43.88 -29.00
N ARG A 228 -42.10 -43.31 -30.16
CA ARG A 228 -43.04 -43.93 -31.10
C ARG A 228 -42.55 -45.28 -31.64
N ASN A 229 -41.24 -45.46 -31.84
CA ASN A 229 -40.70 -46.75 -32.24
C ASN A 229 -40.98 -47.82 -31.16
N PHE A 230 -40.75 -47.50 -29.89
CA PHE A 230 -41.04 -48.42 -28.78
C PHE A 230 -42.52 -48.76 -28.67
N ASP A 231 -43.40 -47.78 -28.80
CA ASP A 231 -44.86 -48.00 -28.75
C ASP A 231 -45.38 -48.82 -29.95
N SER A 232 -44.59 -48.95 -31.01
CA SER A 232 -44.95 -49.73 -32.20
C SER A 232 -44.62 -51.22 -32.05
N TYR A 233 -43.99 -51.65 -30.94
CA TYR A 233 -43.71 -53.06 -30.64
C TYR A 233 -44.93 -53.75 -30.02
N ALA A 234 -45.11 -55.03 -30.33
CA ALA A 234 -46.16 -55.85 -29.74
C ALA A 234 -45.88 -56.12 -28.24
N PRO A 235 -46.91 -56.23 -27.38
CA PRO A 235 -46.73 -56.60 -25.98
C PRO A 235 -45.98 -57.92 -25.82
N LEU A 236 -45.14 -58.02 -24.78
CA LEU A 236 -44.42 -59.26 -24.49
C LEU A 236 -45.37 -60.40 -24.10
N GLU A 237 -46.37 -60.09 -23.27
CA GLU A 237 -47.37 -61.03 -22.79
C GLU A 237 -48.62 -60.98 -23.67
N SER A 238 -48.99 -62.14 -24.23
CA SER A 238 -50.17 -62.30 -25.09
C SER A 238 -50.28 -61.26 -26.23
N PRO A 239 -49.27 -61.14 -27.10
CA PRO A 239 -49.31 -60.20 -28.23
C PRO A 239 -50.49 -60.49 -29.15
N ALA A 240 -51.29 -59.45 -29.44
CA ALA A 240 -52.22 -59.49 -30.56
C ALA A 240 -51.45 -59.21 -31.86
N LEU A 241 -51.27 -60.24 -32.70
CA LEU A 241 -50.59 -60.11 -33.99
C LEU A 241 -51.55 -59.53 -35.03
N THR A 242 -51.13 -58.47 -35.73
CA THR A 242 -51.89 -57.85 -36.84
C THR A 242 -51.17 -58.02 -38.18
N GLY A 243 -51.91 -57.91 -39.30
CA GLY A 243 -51.36 -58.10 -40.63
C GLY A 243 -51.20 -59.58 -41.00
N THR A 244 -50.15 -59.93 -41.76
CA THR A 244 -49.83 -61.32 -42.15
C THR A 244 -48.57 -61.80 -41.41
N PRO A 245 -48.66 -62.21 -40.13
CA PRO A 245 -47.50 -62.65 -39.37
C PRO A 245 -46.86 -63.89 -40.02
N THR A 246 -45.54 -63.90 -40.10
CA THR A 246 -44.76 -65.05 -40.56
C THR A 246 -44.03 -65.69 -39.38
N ALA A 247 -43.92 -67.01 -39.41
CA ALA A 247 -43.09 -67.77 -38.50
C ALA A 247 -42.28 -68.80 -39.31
N PRO A 248 -41.11 -69.26 -38.82
CA PRO A 248 -40.36 -70.32 -39.48
C PRO A 248 -41.19 -71.61 -39.59
N THR A 249 -41.19 -72.24 -40.76
CA THR A 249 -41.84 -73.54 -40.94
C THR A 249 -41.01 -74.62 -40.27
N VAL A 250 -41.59 -75.26 -39.26
CA VAL A 250 -40.94 -76.32 -38.50
C VAL A 250 -40.87 -77.60 -39.33
N THR A 251 -39.76 -78.33 -39.23
CA THR A 251 -39.60 -79.70 -39.72
C THR A 251 -38.98 -80.56 -38.63
N PRO A 252 -39.30 -81.87 -38.52
CA PRO A 252 -40.25 -82.65 -39.34
C PRO A 252 -41.74 -82.39 -39.00
N SER A 253 -42.67 -82.95 -39.78
CA SER A 253 -44.14 -82.84 -39.58
C SER A 253 -44.66 -83.57 -38.31
N THR A 254 -43.77 -84.07 -37.47
CA THR A 254 -44.08 -84.73 -36.19
C THR A 254 -43.71 -83.90 -34.96
N ASP A 255 -43.24 -82.65 -35.14
CA ASP A 255 -42.90 -81.75 -34.03
C ASP A 255 -44.14 -81.45 -33.16
N SER A 256 -43.99 -81.62 -31.85
CA SER A 256 -45.05 -81.41 -30.83
C SER A 256 -44.61 -80.41 -29.74
N THR A 257 -43.67 -79.52 -30.06
CA THR A 257 -43.19 -78.46 -29.17
C THR A 257 -44.16 -77.27 -29.13
N THR A 258 -43.88 -76.28 -28.28
CA THR A 258 -44.72 -75.06 -28.11
C THR A 258 -44.50 -73.99 -29.20
N LYS A 259 -43.90 -74.35 -30.34
CA LYS A 259 -43.68 -73.44 -31.47
C LYS A 259 -45.00 -73.08 -32.16
N ILE A 260 -45.03 -71.94 -32.82
CA ILE A 260 -46.19 -71.53 -33.64
C ILE A 260 -46.27 -72.43 -34.89
N ALA A 261 -47.42 -73.05 -35.11
CA ALA A 261 -47.68 -73.84 -36.31
C ALA A 261 -47.94 -72.92 -37.52
N THR A 262 -47.12 -73.03 -38.56
CA THR A 262 -47.34 -72.31 -39.83
C THR A 262 -48.34 -73.06 -40.71
N THR A 263 -48.96 -72.35 -41.66
CA THR A 263 -49.87 -72.98 -42.66
C THR A 263 -49.16 -74.03 -43.50
N ALA A 264 -47.86 -73.85 -43.79
CA ALA A 264 -47.05 -74.84 -44.50
C ALA A 264 -46.80 -76.10 -43.65
N PHE A 265 -46.54 -75.96 -42.35
CA PHE A 265 -46.43 -77.10 -41.44
C PHE A 265 -47.74 -77.91 -41.43
N VAL A 266 -48.89 -77.25 -41.26
CA VAL A 266 -50.21 -77.91 -41.27
C VAL A 266 -50.46 -78.67 -42.57
N GLN A 267 -50.18 -78.06 -43.73
CA GLN A 267 -50.32 -78.74 -45.01
C GLN A 267 -49.43 -79.99 -45.12
N SER A 268 -48.21 -79.97 -44.59
CA SER A 268 -47.32 -81.14 -44.60
C SER A 268 -47.81 -82.29 -43.72
N VAL A 269 -48.39 -81.98 -42.55
CA VAL A 269 -49.02 -82.97 -41.66
C VAL A 269 -50.20 -83.60 -42.36
N VAL A 270 -51.10 -82.79 -42.93
CA VAL A 270 -52.30 -83.26 -43.64
C VAL A 270 -51.93 -84.12 -44.86
N ALA A 271 -50.94 -83.72 -45.65
CA ALA A 271 -50.46 -84.51 -46.78
C ALA A 271 -49.90 -85.89 -46.36
N THR A 272 -49.33 -86.00 -45.15
CA THR A 272 -48.86 -87.29 -44.62
C THR A 272 -50.03 -88.19 -44.22
N ILE A 273 -51.17 -87.62 -43.80
CA ILE A 273 -52.40 -88.36 -43.46
C ILE A 273 -53.10 -88.87 -44.73
N ASP A 274 -53.26 -88.02 -45.75
CA ASP A 274 -53.91 -88.40 -47.02
C ASP A 274 -53.12 -89.44 -47.84
N GLY A 275 -51.82 -89.60 -47.56
CA GLY A 275 -50.96 -90.63 -48.16
C GLY A 275 -51.05 -92.02 -47.50
N GLY A 276 -51.80 -92.15 -46.39
CA GLY A 276 -52.07 -93.43 -45.76
C GLY A 276 -53.15 -94.19 -46.52
N THR A 277 -52.76 -95.24 -47.26
CA THR A 277 -53.73 -96.22 -47.78
C THR A 277 -54.48 -96.85 -46.60
N PHE A 278 -55.74 -96.45 -46.40
CA PHE A 278 -56.70 -97.18 -45.59
C PHE A 278 -56.99 -98.56 -46.21
#